data_AF-A0A1V6SC88-F1
#
_entry.id   AF-A0A1V6SC88-F1
#
_cell.length_a   1.000
_cell.length_b   1.000
_cell.length_c   1.000
_cell.angle_alpha   90.00
_cell.angle_beta   90.00
_cell.angle_gamma   90.00
#
_symmetry.space_group_name_H-M   'P 1'
#
loop_
_entity.id
_entity.type
_entity.pdbx_description
1 polymer ?
#
loop_
_entity_poly.entity_id
_entity_poly.type
_entity_poly.pdbx_seq_one_letter_code
_entity_poly.pdbx_strand_id
1 'polypeptide(L)'
;MAIRKARAIAAAERRQVAAAKEESDGSAQPSSVSILRPTVTPSVRNINYPPYVISNVHTGHGLAAKEVSPNATHSDGAVEYDVHNLWGHQIPKAIYDGMLRMWPGKRPFLLGRSTFAGSGKWAGHWGGDNEFRFASMYLAIPQALSFSLFGMPMFGPDTCGFSGNADLELRSRWMQLSAFFPFYRNHNVLASIPQEPYNWAAVIEASKKAIAIRYAILPYFYTLFHLAHTTGSTVMRALAWEFPDPALASVDTRFLLGPSLMVVPVPEPLVDSVKGVFPGVGQAVDAQPGVNTTIAAPLGHIPVFMRGGPIMPMQEPALTTQAARKTPWALLAALDKNGTAYG
;
A
#
# COMPACT_ATOMS: atom_id res chain seq x y z
N MET A 1 25.85 -26.29 19.52
CA MET A 1 26.49 -26.00 18.21
C MET A 1 25.83 -24.81 17.47
N ALA A 2 24.49 -24.70 17.45
CA ALA A 2 23.76 -23.59 16.81
C ALA A 2 24.02 -22.18 17.42
N ILE A 3 24.12 -22.07 18.75
CA ILE A 3 24.36 -20.77 19.44
C ILE A 3 25.74 -20.17 19.11
N ARG A 4 26.76 -21.03 18.94
CA ARG A 4 28.10 -20.57 18.51
C ARG A 4 28.09 -20.08 17.05
N LYS A 5 27.27 -20.69 16.20
CA LYS A 5 27.12 -20.30 14.79
C LYS A 5 26.38 -18.96 14.66
N ALA A 6 25.34 -18.73 15.46
CA ALA A 6 24.64 -17.45 15.53
C ALA A 6 25.52 -16.30 16.04
N ARG A 7 26.35 -16.55 17.08
CA ARG A 7 27.32 -15.55 17.56
C ARG A 7 28.41 -15.22 16.53
N ALA A 8 28.84 -16.20 15.74
CA ALA A 8 29.81 -15.99 14.68
C ALA A 8 29.24 -15.15 13.52
N ILE A 9 27.96 -15.36 13.16
CA ILE A 9 27.26 -14.57 12.15
C ILE A 9 27.07 -13.12 12.62
N ALA A 10 26.60 -12.92 13.85
CA ALA A 10 26.45 -11.57 14.42
C ALA A 10 27.79 -10.81 14.54
N ALA A 11 28.90 -11.53 14.78
CA ALA A 11 30.23 -10.94 14.79
C ALA A 11 30.73 -10.58 13.38
N ALA A 12 30.36 -11.37 12.36
CA ALA A 12 30.68 -11.10 10.95
C ALA A 12 29.88 -9.89 10.43
N GLU A 13 28.60 -9.78 10.79
CA GLU A 13 27.75 -8.63 10.45
C GLU A 13 28.26 -7.34 11.10
N ARG A 14 28.66 -7.39 12.38
CA ARG A 14 29.28 -6.22 13.05
C ARG A 14 30.59 -5.77 12.39
N ARG A 15 31.38 -6.71 11.85
CA ARG A 15 32.61 -6.40 11.11
C ARG A 15 32.30 -5.81 9.73
N GLN A 16 31.26 -6.28 9.04
CA GLN A 16 30.81 -5.68 7.78
C GLN A 16 30.26 -4.27 7.99
N VAL A 17 29.51 -4.03 9.07
CA VAL A 17 29.01 -2.69 9.41
C VAL A 17 30.16 -1.75 9.79
N ALA A 18 31.19 -2.25 10.49
CA ALA A 18 32.38 -1.46 10.81
C ALA A 18 33.21 -1.13 9.56
N ALA A 19 33.42 -2.10 8.66
CA ALA A 19 34.14 -1.89 7.40
C ALA A 19 33.39 -0.94 6.45
N ALA A 20 32.06 -1.03 6.38
CA ALA A 20 31.23 -0.08 5.64
C ALA A 20 31.26 1.34 6.23
N LYS A 21 31.53 1.46 7.53
CA LYS A 21 31.71 2.75 8.22
C LYS A 21 33.08 3.36 7.95
N GLU A 22 34.14 2.54 7.90
CA GLU A 22 35.49 2.97 7.52
C GLU A 22 35.59 3.35 6.04
N GLU A 23 34.86 2.68 5.12
CA GLU A 23 34.73 3.12 3.72
C GLU A 23 33.96 4.44 3.56
N SER A 24 33.10 4.79 4.52
CA SER A 24 32.34 6.06 4.52
C SER A 24 33.09 7.26 5.09
N ASP A 25 34.20 7.04 5.79
CA ASP A 25 35.04 8.09 6.39
C ASP A 25 36.15 8.59 5.44
N GLY A 26 36.22 8.03 4.22
CA GLY A 26 37.00 8.61 3.13
C GLY A 26 36.40 9.95 2.73
N SER A 27 37.15 11.04 2.96
CA SER A 27 36.74 12.43 2.71
C SER A 27 35.85 12.59 1.47
N ALA A 28 34.55 12.76 1.67
CA ALA A 28 33.63 13.10 0.62
C ALA A 28 33.99 14.50 0.09
N GLN A 29 34.74 14.56 -1.01
CA GLN A 29 34.80 15.76 -1.84
C GLN A 29 33.34 16.12 -2.19
N PRO A 30 32.90 17.38 -1.98
CA PRO A 30 31.57 17.77 -2.37
C PRO A 30 31.53 17.71 -3.90
N SER A 31 30.96 16.64 -4.45
CA SER A 31 30.64 16.61 -5.87
C SER A 31 29.53 17.62 -6.07
N SER A 32 29.90 18.86 -6.39
CA SER A 32 28.96 19.80 -6.97
C SER A 32 28.53 19.21 -8.30
N VAL A 33 27.46 18.41 -8.29
CA VAL A 33 26.78 18.05 -9.53
C VAL A 33 26.42 19.38 -10.15
N SER A 34 27.00 19.68 -11.32
CA SER A 34 26.64 20.83 -12.11
C SER A 34 25.15 20.72 -12.41
N ILE A 35 24.33 21.37 -11.60
CA ILE A 35 22.92 21.59 -11.91
C ILE A 35 22.96 22.40 -13.19
N LEU A 36 22.55 21.81 -14.31
CA LEU A 36 22.30 22.56 -15.53
C LEU A 36 21.16 23.53 -15.21
N ARG A 37 21.51 24.70 -14.70
CA ARG A 37 20.61 25.84 -14.58
C ARG A 37 20.65 26.50 -15.94
N PRO A 38 19.63 26.29 -16.80
CA PRO A 38 19.59 27.01 -18.06
C PRO A 38 19.64 28.51 -17.77
N THR A 39 20.41 29.23 -18.57
CA THR A 39 20.39 30.69 -18.54
C THR A 39 18.98 31.14 -18.91
N VAL A 40 18.24 31.64 -17.92
CA VAL A 40 16.88 32.14 -18.12
C VAL A 40 16.96 33.23 -19.19
N THR A 41 16.36 32.98 -20.34
CA THR A 41 16.19 33.99 -21.39
C THR A 41 14.78 34.52 -21.23
N PRO A 42 14.59 35.74 -20.68
CA PRO A 42 13.27 36.33 -20.56
C PRO A 42 12.56 36.29 -21.91
N SER A 43 11.26 35.96 -21.93
CA SER A 43 10.40 35.86 -23.12
C SER A 43 10.60 34.70 -24.10
N VAL A 44 11.58 33.80 -23.90
CA VAL A 44 11.73 32.58 -24.73
C VAL A 44 11.21 31.35 -24.00
N ARG A 45 10.16 30.71 -24.53
CA ARG A 45 9.64 29.44 -24.01
C ARG A 45 10.56 28.28 -24.41
N ASN A 46 11.54 27.98 -23.57
CA ASN A 46 12.37 26.79 -23.75
C ASN A 46 11.76 25.58 -23.02
N ILE A 47 11.07 24.72 -23.75
CA ILE A 47 10.37 23.55 -23.19
C ILE A 47 11.30 22.40 -22.80
N ASN A 48 12.47 22.29 -23.44
CA ASN A 48 13.46 21.28 -23.08
C ASN A 48 14.24 21.68 -21.82
N TYR A 49 14.41 22.99 -21.61
CA TYR A 49 15.13 23.57 -20.48
C TYR A 49 14.33 24.74 -19.90
N PRO A 50 13.26 24.46 -19.13
CA PRO A 50 12.42 25.51 -18.57
C PRO A 50 13.23 26.43 -17.64
N PRO A 51 12.85 27.71 -17.54
CA PRO A 51 13.58 28.68 -16.72
C PRO A 51 13.60 28.32 -15.23
N TYR A 52 12.61 27.55 -14.78
CA TYR A 52 12.60 26.91 -13.46
C TYR A 52 12.78 25.41 -13.61
N VAL A 53 13.86 24.90 -13.03
CA VAL A 53 14.19 23.47 -13.02
C VAL A 53 13.56 22.86 -11.77
N ILE A 54 12.57 21.99 -11.97
CA ILE A 54 11.96 21.22 -10.88
C ILE A 54 12.98 20.24 -10.29
N SER A 55 12.76 19.80 -9.04
CA SER A 55 13.59 18.79 -8.39
C SER A 55 13.27 17.38 -8.93
N ASN A 56 13.51 17.15 -10.22
CA ASN A 56 13.35 15.83 -10.83
C ASN A 56 14.44 14.88 -10.34
N VAL A 57 14.13 13.59 -10.15
CA VAL A 57 15.06 12.61 -9.55
C VAL A 57 16.26 12.27 -10.44
N HIS A 58 16.15 12.51 -11.74
CA HIS A 58 17.20 12.17 -12.70
C HIS A 58 18.36 13.17 -12.67
N THR A 59 19.57 12.67 -12.99
CA THR A 59 20.78 13.48 -13.08
C THR A 59 20.58 14.71 -13.97
N GLY A 60 20.93 15.89 -13.45
CA GLY A 60 20.75 17.16 -14.15
C GLY A 60 19.30 17.68 -14.17
N HIS A 61 18.37 17.00 -13.48
CA HIS A 61 16.96 17.36 -13.34
C HIS A 61 16.21 17.58 -14.67
N GLY A 62 16.72 17.01 -15.76
CA GLY A 62 16.17 17.19 -17.10
C GLY A 62 14.81 16.51 -17.25
N LEU A 63 13.88 17.15 -17.96
CA LEU A 63 12.54 16.62 -18.20
C LEU A 63 12.53 15.48 -19.24
N ALA A 64 13.50 15.43 -20.15
CA ALA A 64 13.63 14.37 -21.16
C ALA A 64 14.34 13.10 -20.64
N ALA A 65 14.81 13.10 -19.39
CA ALA A 65 15.59 11.99 -18.87
C ALA A 65 14.67 10.80 -18.59
N LYS A 66 14.88 9.69 -19.33
CA LYS A 66 14.10 8.44 -19.23
C LYS A 66 12.61 8.56 -19.60
N GLU A 67 12.23 9.64 -20.28
CA GLU A 67 10.85 9.92 -20.68
C GLU A 67 10.80 10.40 -22.15
N VAL A 68 9.59 10.65 -22.66
CA VAL A 68 9.39 11.27 -23.97
C VAL A 68 9.92 12.72 -23.94
N SER A 69 10.50 13.19 -25.06
CA SER A 69 11.04 14.54 -25.13
C SER A 69 9.94 15.60 -24.90
N PRO A 70 10.17 16.66 -24.10
CA PRO A 70 9.19 17.71 -23.86
C PRO A 70 8.72 18.44 -25.14
N ASN A 71 9.50 18.41 -26.22
CA ASN A 71 9.13 19.01 -27.50
C ASN A 71 8.34 18.08 -28.44
N ALA A 72 8.11 16.82 -28.06
CA ALA A 72 7.29 15.93 -28.84
C ALA A 72 5.88 16.51 -28.99
N THR A 73 5.27 16.30 -30.15
CA THR A 73 3.94 16.85 -30.50
C THR A 73 2.91 15.73 -30.51
N HIS A 74 1.78 15.98 -29.87
CA HIS A 74 0.62 15.09 -29.86
C HIS A 74 -0.29 15.34 -31.07
N SER A 75 -1.25 14.45 -31.31
CA SER A 75 -2.10 14.48 -32.51
C SER A 75 -2.95 15.75 -32.67
N ASP A 76 -3.23 16.45 -31.59
CA ASP A 76 -3.99 17.71 -31.54
C ASP A 76 -3.10 18.97 -31.59
N GLY A 77 -1.78 18.78 -31.73
CA GLY A 77 -0.79 19.85 -31.73
C GLY A 77 -0.29 20.26 -30.34
N ALA A 78 -0.79 19.65 -29.26
CA ALA A 78 -0.24 19.88 -27.92
C ALA A 78 1.20 19.39 -27.83
N VAL A 79 2.03 20.05 -27.01
CA VAL A 79 3.41 19.61 -26.76
C VAL A 79 3.47 18.77 -25.49
N GLU A 80 4.33 17.74 -25.48
CA GLU A 80 4.51 16.82 -24.36
C GLU A 80 4.78 17.54 -23.04
N TYR A 81 5.53 18.65 -23.08
CA TYR A 81 5.76 19.50 -21.91
C TYR A 81 4.48 19.86 -21.13
N ASP A 82 3.37 20.12 -21.82
CA ASP A 82 2.12 20.56 -21.19
C ASP A 82 1.25 19.39 -20.72
N VAL A 83 1.43 18.19 -21.29
CA VAL A 83 0.50 17.06 -21.13
C VAL A 83 1.15 15.78 -20.60
N HIS A 84 2.46 15.76 -20.35
CA HIS A 84 3.23 14.60 -19.88
C HIS A 84 2.53 13.82 -18.76
N ASN A 85 2.12 14.53 -17.71
CA ASN A 85 1.46 13.93 -16.54
C ASN A 85 0.04 13.40 -16.84
N LEU A 86 -0.57 13.77 -17.96
CA LEU A 86 -1.90 13.30 -18.37
C LEU A 86 -1.82 11.97 -19.13
N TRP A 87 -0.64 11.54 -19.58
CA TRP A 87 -0.49 10.31 -20.35
C TRP A 87 -0.97 9.08 -19.57
N GLY A 88 -0.54 8.97 -18.30
CA GLY A 88 -0.98 7.91 -17.38
C GLY A 88 -2.48 7.95 -17.03
N HIS A 89 -3.16 9.07 -17.30
CA HIS A 89 -4.60 9.22 -17.14
C HIS A 89 -5.37 8.84 -18.40
N GLN A 90 -4.88 9.24 -19.57
CA GLN A 90 -5.55 9.02 -20.85
C GLN A 90 -5.51 7.54 -21.29
N ILE A 91 -4.39 6.85 -21.04
CA ILE A 91 -4.25 5.42 -21.39
C ILE A 91 -5.34 4.54 -20.75
N PRO A 92 -5.52 4.51 -19.41
CA PRO A 92 -6.52 3.65 -18.80
C PRO A 92 -7.94 4.02 -19.23
N LYS A 93 -8.24 5.30 -19.47
CA LYS A 93 -9.53 5.72 -20.04
C LYS A 93 -9.76 5.09 -21.43
N ALA A 94 -8.79 5.20 -22.33
CA ALA A 94 -8.91 4.65 -23.68
C ALA A 94 -9.07 3.12 -23.66
N ILE A 95 -8.30 2.43 -22.80
CA ILE A 95 -8.42 0.99 -22.60
C ILE A 95 -9.80 0.62 -22.03
N TYR A 96 -10.29 1.36 -21.04
CA TYR A 96 -11.61 1.13 -20.43
C TYR A 96 -12.73 1.24 -21.47
N ASP A 97 -12.75 2.32 -22.24
CA ASP A 97 -13.73 2.55 -23.32
C ASP A 97 -13.64 1.44 -24.39
N GLY A 98 -12.42 0.98 -24.71
CA GLY A 98 -12.19 -0.16 -25.61
C GLY A 98 -12.73 -1.49 -25.07
N MET A 99 -12.47 -1.80 -23.81
CA MET A 99 -12.95 -3.02 -23.15
C MET A 99 -14.47 -3.08 -23.09
N LEU A 100 -15.13 -1.95 -22.85
CA LEU A 100 -16.60 -1.89 -22.87
C LEU A 100 -17.18 -2.19 -24.26
N ARG A 101 -16.50 -1.78 -25.34
CA ARG A 101 -16.90 -2.12 -26.72
C ARG A 101 -16.64 -3.58 -27.06
N MET A 102 -15.49 -4.14 -26.63
CA MET A 102 -15.13 -5.54 -26.90
C MET A 102 -15.95 -6.54 -26.10
N TRP A 103 -16.30 -6.21 -24.84
CA TRP A 103 -17.05 -7.08 -23.94
C TRP A 103 -18.25 -6.36 -23.29
N PRO A 104 -19.32 -6.10 -24.07
CA PRO A 104 -20.53 -5.48 -23.54
C PRO A 104 -21.09 -6.25 -22.34
N GLY A 105 -21.54 -5.50 -21.32
CA GLY A 105 -22.12 -6.09 -20.10
C GLY A 105 -21.10 -6.60 -19.07
N LYS A 106 -19.80 -6.59 -19.36
CA LYS A 106 -18.75 -6.90 -18.38
C LYS A 106 -18.13 -5.62 -17.83
N ARG A 107 -17.98 -5.54 -16.51
CA ARG A 107 -17.24 -4.46 -15.84
C ARG A 107 -15.73 -4.66 -16.03
N PRO A 108 -15.00 -3.73 -16.66
CA PRO A 108 -13.55 -3.83 -16.80
C PRO A 108 -12.84 -3.71 -15.44
N PHE A 109 -11.67 -4.35 -15.35
CA PHE A 109 -10.71 -4.14 -14.27
C PHE A 109 -9.37 -3.75 -14.89
N LEU A 110 -8.83 -2.60 -14.47
CA LEU A 110 -7.59 -2.04 -14.97
C LEU A 110 -6.70 -1.65 -13.79
N LEU A 111 -5.40 -1.81 -13.98
CA LEU A 111 -4.37 -1.38 -13.04
C LEU A 111 -3.39 -0.48 -13.80
N GLY A 112 -3.30 0.79 -13.41
CA GLY A 112 -2.41 1.78 -14.03
C GLY A 112 -1.21 2.11 -13.15
N ARG A 113 -0.04 2.32 -13.76
CA ARG A 113 1.18 2.73 -13.04
C ARG A 113 1.25 4.25 -12.88
N SER A 114 1.36 4.97 -13.99
CA SER A 114 1.26 6.42 -13.98
C SER A 114 -0.20 6.82 -13.77
N THR A 115 -0.43 7.85 -12.96
CA THR A 115 -1.77 8.33 -12.61
C THR A 115 -1.76 9.86 -12.53
N PHE A 116 -2.93 10.46 -12.69
CA PHE A 116 -3.19 11.87 -12.42
C PHE A 116 -4.53 12.00 -11.69
N ALA A 117 -4.85 13.21 -11.21
CA ALA A 117 -6.15 13.47 -10.61
C ALA A 117 -7.29 12.99 -11.52
N GLY A 118 -8.16 12.13 -11.00
CA GLY A 118 -9.28 11.53 -11.73
C GLY A 118 -9.00 10.18 -12.40
N SER A 119 -7.75 9.67 -12.43
CA SER A 119 -7.45 8.33 -12.99
C SER A 119 -8.21 7.19 -12.30
N GLY A 120 -8.54 7.35 -11.01
CA GLY A 120 -9.33 6.40 -10.22
C GLY A 120 -10.73 6.10 -10.77
N LYS A 121 -11.23 6.93 -11.70
CA LYS A 121 -12.49 6.71 -12.40
C LYS A 121 -12.49 5.45 -13.27
N TRP A 122 -11.33 5.06 -13.81
CA TRP A 122 -11.22 3.94 -14.75
C TRP A 122 -10.28 2.82 -14.31
N ALA A 123 -9.31 3.11 -13.45
CA ALA A 123 -8.30 2.13 -13.04
C ALA A 123 -7.98 2.20 -11.55
N GLY A 124 -7.60 1.04 -11.00
CA GLY A 124 -6.85 0.98 -9.74
C GLY A 124 -5.38 1.32 -9.96
N HIS A 125 -4.63 1.35 -8.87
CA HIS A 125 -3.19 1.59 -8.86
C HIS A 125 -2.49 0.62 -7.91
N TRP A 126 -1.18 0.45 -8.04
CA TRP A 126 -0.38 -0.32 -7.10
C TRP A 126 0.87 0.45 -6.67
N GLY A 127 1.45 0.08 -5.54
CA GLY A 127 2.55 0.82 -4.91
C GLY A 127 3.87 0.96 -5.70
N GLY A 128 3.93 0.45 -6.93
CA GLY A 128 5.12 0.47 -7.77
C GLY A 128 6.17 -0.55 -7.37
N ASP A 129 7.38 -0.33 -7.85
CA ASP A 129 8.53 -1.24 -7.72
C ASP A 129 9.17 -1.09 -6.31
N ASN A 130 8.47 -1.58 -5.29
CA ASN A 130 8.94 -1.54 -3.90
C ASN A 130 9.99 -2.63 -3.60
N GLU A 131 10.77 -2.43 -2.53
CA GLU A 131 11.84 -3.38 -2.15
C GLU A 131 11.40 -4.31 -1.00
N PHE A 132 12.01 -5.50 -0.91
CA PHE A 132 11.89 -6.43 0.22
C PHE A 132 12.52 -5.82 1.49
N ARG A 133 11.79 -4.93 2.17
CA ARG A 133 12.23 -4.30 3.43
C ARG A 133 11.02 -4.00 4.32
N PHE A 134 11.19 -4.10 5.64
CA PHE A 134 10.16 -3.67 6.60
C PHE A 134 9.75 -2.21 6.39
N ALA A 135 10.68 -1.34 6.00
CA ALA A 135 10.39 0.05 5.65
C ALA A 135 9.39 0.16 4.47
N SER A 136 9.51 -0.69 3.44
CA SER A 136 8.55 -0.72 2.33
C SER A 136 7.17 -1.20 2.77
N MET A 137 7.11 -2.20 3.66
CA MET A 137 5.86 -2.69 4.25
C MET A 137 5.19 -1.60 5.10
N TYR A 138 5.97 -0.87 5.91
CA TYR A 138 5.53 0.28 6.68
C TYR A 138 4.94 1.35 5.76
N LEU A 139 5.68 1.76 4.73
CA LEU A 139 5.31 2.86 3.83
C LEU A 139 4.10 2.53 2.94
N ALA A 140 3.76 1.24 2.77
CA ALA A 140 2.57 0.83 2.03
C ALA A 140 1.27 1.40 2.63
N ILE A 141 1.18 1.55 3.95
CA ILE A 141 -0.01 2.09 4.63
C ILE A 141 -0.21 3.58 4.29
N PRO A 142 0.73 4.50 4.55
CA PRO A 142 0.56 5.91 4.19
C PRO A 142 0.43 6.11 2.68
N GLN A 143 1.07 5.26 1.85
CA GLN A 143 0.86 5.28 0.40
C GLN A 143 -0.60 4.98 0.05
N ALA A 144 -1.21 3.94 0.62
CA ALA A 144 -2.61 3.61 0.38
C ALA A 144 -3.59 4.66 0.89
N LEU A 145 -3.30 5.27 2.04
CA LEU A 145 -4.09 6.38 2.56
C LEU A 145 -4.01 7.59 1.62
N SER A 146 -2.83 7.88 1.07
CA SER A 146 -2.67 8.94 0.06
C SER A 146 -3.53 8.67 -1.19
N PHE A 147 -3.48 7.44 -1.73
CA PHE A 147 -4.33 7.08 -2.88
C PHE A 147 -5.83 7.06 -2.58
N SER A 148 -6.20 6.81 -1.32
CA SER A 148 -7.60 6.96 -0.87
C SER A 148 -8.05 8.43 -0.97
N LEU A 149 -7.18 9.39 -0.59
CA LEU A 149 -7.45 10.82 -0.79
C LEU A 149 -7.43 11.24 -2.26
N PHE A 150 -6.59 10.60 -3.09
CA PHE A 150 -6.51 10.88 -4.52
C PHE A 150 -7.70 10.31 -5.33
N GLY A 151 -8.70 9.72 -4.66
CA GLY A 151 -9.88 9.14 -5.30
C GLY A 151 -9.60 7.82 -6.02
N MET A 152 -8.59 7.07 -5.58
CA MET A 152 -8.18 5.78 -6.14
C MET A 152 -8.28 4.67 -5.08
N PRO A 153 -9.50 4.25 -4.70
CA PRO A 153 -9.71 3.33 -3.57
C PRO A 153 -9.23 1.90 -3.84
N MET A 154 -9.00 1.52 -5.10
CA MET A 154 -8.45 0.22 -5.48
C MET A 154 -6.93 0.30 -5.55
N PHE A 155 -6.29 0.23 -4.37
CA PHE A 155 -4.84 0.35 -4.21
C PHE A 155 -4.25 -0.79 -3.36
N GLY A 156 -3.01 -1.15 -3.65
CA GLY A 156 -2.17 -1.99 -2.77
C GLY A 156 -0.73 -2.12 -3.25
N PRO A 157 0.21 -2.46 -2.35
CA PRO A 157 1.61 -2.66 -2.71
C PRO A 157 1.82 -4.00 -3.43
N ASP A 158 3.01 -4.19 -4.01
CA ASP A 158 3.49 -5.53 -4.29
C ASP A 158 3.86 -6.21 -2.97
N THR A 159 3.06 -7.21 -2.61
CA THR A 159 3.18 -7.92 -1.33
C THR A 159 4.47 -8.71 -1.32
N CYS A 160 5.15 -8.67 -0.17
CA CYS A 160 6.52 -9.14 0.02
C CYS A 160 7.58 -8.29 -0.70
N GLY A 161 7.22 -7.26 -1.47
CA GLY A 161 8.19 -6.44 -2.20
C GLY A 161 8.48 -6.98 -3.60
N PHE A 162 8.63 -6.07 -4.56
CA PHE A 162 8.91 -6.38 -5.96
C PHE A 162 10.37 -6.79 -6.19
N SER A 163 11.33 -6.14 -5.52
CA SER A 163 12.77 -6.41 -5.68
C SER A 163 13.44 -6.83 -4.37
N GLY A 164 14.60 -7.48 -4.48
CA GLY A 164 15.33 -8.03 -3.33
C GLY A 164 14.90 -9.45 -2.99
N ASN A 165 15.57 -10.03 -2.00
CA ASN A 165 15.37 -11.42 -1.61
C ASN A 165 15.07 -11.53 -0.13
N ALA A 166 14.27 -12.55 0.16
CA ALA A 166 13.34 -12.50 1.25
C ALA A 166 13.66 -13.44 2.40
N ASP A 167 13.42 -12.99 3.63
CA ASP A 167 13.36 -13.82 4.84
C ASP A 167 11.93 -14.32 5.10
N LEU A 168 11.78 -15.26 6.04
CA LEU A 168 10.49 -15.87 6.36
C LEU A 168 9.56 -14.92 7.13
N GLU A 169 10.13 -14.06 7.98
CA GLU A 169 9.38 -13.21 8.88
C GLU A 169 8.63 -12.12 8.11
N LEU A 170 9.36 -11.33 7.31
CA LEU A 170 8.79 -10.24 6.55
C LEU A 170 7.77 -10.76 5.53
N ARG A 171 8.02 -11.90 4.86
CA ARG A 171 6.99 -12.52 4.00
C ARG A 171 5.71 -12.83 4.77
N SER A 172 5.82 -13.45 5.94
CA SER A 172 4.67 -13.81 6.77
C SER A 172 3.89 -12.57 7.21
N ARG A 173 4.57 -11.54 7.72
CA ARG A 173 3.95 -10.27 8.14
C ARG A 173 3.31 -9.51 6.97
N TRP A 174 3.98 -9.48 5.83
CA TRP A 174 3.48 -8.73 4.67
C TRP A 174 2.28 -9.41 4.02
N MET A 175 2.28 -10.74 3.90
CA MET A 175 1.10 -11.49 3.42
C MET A 175 -0.11 -11.27 4.32
N GLN A 176 0.09 -11.17 5.64
CA GLN A 176 -0.97 -10.86 6.58
C GLN A 176 -1.51 -9.45 6.41
N LEU A 177 -0.61 -8.45 6.33
CA LEU A 177 -0.97 -7.05 6.15
C LEU A 177 -1.70 -6.82 4.82
N SER A 178 -1.12 -7.26 3.72
CA SER A 178 -1.65 -7.04 2.38
C SER A 178 -2.99 -7.74 2.11
N ALA A 179 -3.33 -8.78 2.87
CA ALA A 179 -4.65 -9.39 2.81
C ALA A 179 -5.78 -8.41 3.16
N PHE A 180 -5.47 -7.30 3.82
CA PHE A 180 -6.41 -6.24 4.15
C PHE A 180 -6.33 -5.02 3.21
N PHE A 181 -5.43 -4.99 2.22
CA PHE A 181 -5.43 -3.90 1.24
C PHE A 181 -6.55 -4.09 0.20
N PRO A 182 -7.15 -3.00 -0.33
CA PRO A 182 -8.16 -3.08 -1.37
C PRO A 182 -7.71 -3.94 -2.58
N PHE A 183 -6.50 -3.70 -3.09
CA PHE A 183 -5.84 -4.54 -4.08
C PHE A 183 -4.78 -5.42 -3.39
N TYR A 184 -4.92 -6.74 -3.53
CA TYR A 184 -4.01 -7.70 -2.91
C TYR A 184 -3.34 -8.58 -3.95
N ARG A 185 -2.04 -8.34 -4.18
CA ARG A 185 -1.20 -9.05 -5.14
C ARG A 185 0.16 -9.38 -4.53
N ASN A 186 0.63 -10.61 -4.73
CA ASN A 186 2.03 -10.98 -4.57
C ASN A 186 2.67 -10.95 -5.97
N HIS A 187 3.71 -10.13 -6.15
CA HIS A 187 4.38 -9.89 -7.42
C HIS A 187 5.87 -9.66 -7.19
N ASN A 188 6.71 -10.12 -8.11
CA ASN A 188 8.15 -10.20 -7.94
C ASN A 188 8.86 -9.89 -9.26
N VAL A 189 10.09 -9.41 -9.17
CA VAL A 189 10.99 -9.25 -10.32
C VAL A 189 11.58 -10.59 -10.75
N LEU A 190 11.87 -10.75 -12.04
CA LEU A 190 12.39 -11.97 -12.63
C LEU A 190 13.68 -12.50 -11.97
N ALA A 191 14.55 -11.60 -11.50
CA ALA A 191 15.85 -11.95 -10.95
C ALA A 191 15.83 -12.38 -9.47
N SER A 192 14.68 -12.22 -8.79
CA SER A 192 14.53 -12.58 -7.37
C SER A 192 14.10 -14.03 -7.22
N ILE A 193 14.36 -14.61 -6.04
CA ILE A 193 13.83 -15.95 -5.70
C ILE A 193 12.30 -15.93 -5.72
N PRO A 194 11.62 -17.03 -6.10
CA PRO A 194 10.17 -17.15 -5.97
C PRO A 194 9.72 -16.75 -4.57
N GLN A 195 8.51 -16.20 -4.44
CA GLN A 195 8.01 -15.67 -3.17
C GLN A 195 6.54 -15.98 -2.89
N GLU A 196 5.97 -16.94 -3.61
CA GLU A 196 4.60 -17.39 -3.39
C GLU A 196 4.50 -18.08 -2.02
N PRO A 197 3.40 -17.88 -1.28
CA PRO A 197 3.30 -18.31 0.11
C PRO A 197 3.51 -19.81 0.31
N TYR A 198 3.14 -20.64 -0.68
CA TYR A 198 3.25 -22.10 -0.63
C TYR A 198 4.70 -22.61 -0.59
N ASN A 199 5.69 -21.78 -0.87
CA ASN A 199 7.09 -22.17 -0.78
C ASN A 199 7.60 -22.25 0.67
N TRP A 200 6.87 -21.73 1.67
CA TRP A 200 7.23 -21.82 3.10
C TRP A 200 6.05 -22.20 3.98
N ALA A 201 6.20 -23.27 4.77
CA ALA A 201 5.15 -23.78 5.65
C ALA A 201 4.57 -22.72 6.62
N ALA A 202 5.42 -21.90 7.23
CA ALA A 202 4.94 -20.85 8.14
C ALA A 202 4.20 -19.72 7.39
N VAL A 203 4.66 -19.37 6.18
CA VAL A 203 4.07 -18.28 5.38
C VAL A 203 2.72 -18.72 4.80
N ILE A 204 2.60 -19.96 4.31
CA ILE A 204 1.32 -20.46 3.78
C ILE A 204 0.26 -20.53 4.87
N GLU A 205 0.59 -20.96 6.08
CA GLU A 205 -0.37 -21.03 7.19
C GLU A 205 -0.79 -19.63 7.66
N ALA A 206 0.15 -18.68 7.76
CA ALA A 206 -0.17 -17.28 8.04
C ALA A 206 -1.06 -16.66 6.95
N SER A 207 -0.74 -16.94 5.68
CA SER A 207 -1.46 -16.43 4.51
C SER A 207 -2.89 -16.97 4.46
N LYS A 208 -3.09 -18.28 4.68
CA LYS A 208 -4.42 -18.91 4.72
C LYS A 208 -5.32 -18.26 5.75
N LYS A 209 -4.82 -17.99 6.96
CA LYS A 209 -5.59 -17.33 8.02
C LYS A 209 -6.04 -15.92 7.60
N ALA A 210 -5.12 -15.10 7.11
CA ALA A 210 -5.44 -13.74 6.68
C ALA A 210 -6.36 -13.71 5.44
N ILE A 211 -6.12 -14.59 4.47
CA ILE A 211 -6.96 -14.76 3.28
C ILE A 211 -8.37 -15.25 3.65
N ALA A 212 -8.49 -16.16 4.61
CA ALA A 212 -9.80 -16.62 5.08
C ALA A 212 -10.61 -15.44 5.66
N ILE A 213 -9.99 -14.60 6.49
CA ILE A 213 -10.65 -13.38 6.98
C ILE A 213 -11.05 -12.48 5.81
N ARG A 214 -10.12 -12.18 4.88
CA ARG A 214 -10.39 -11.36 3.69
C ARG A 214 -11.59 -11.90 2.89
N TYR A 215 -11.63 -13.20 2.63
CA TYR A 215 -12.69 -13.85 1.87
C TYR A 215 -14.02 -13.80 2.63
N ALA A 216 -13.98 -13.91 3.95
CA ALA A 216 -15.18 -13.81 4.77
C ALA A 216 -15.81 -12.41 4.69
N ILE A 217 -14.99 -11.37 4.59
CA ILE A 217 -15.42 -9.96 4.52
C ILE A 217 -15.48 -9.40 3.09
N LEU A 218 -15.44 -10.24 2.05
CA LEU A 218 -15.63 -9.78 0.66
C LEU A 218 -16.94 -9.01 0.43
N PRO A 219 -18.09 -9.38 1.03
CA PRO A 219 -19.31 -8.58 0.91
C PRO A 219 -19.13 -7.17 1.48
N TYR A 220 -18.41 -7.04 2.60
CA TYR A 220 -18.07 -5.76 3.19
C TYR A 220 -17.16 -4.94 2.27
N PHE A 221 -16.06 -5.50 1.75
CA PHE A 221 -15.22 -4.83 0.74
C PHE A 221 -16.03 -4.34 -0.46
N TYR A 222 -16.91 -5.19 -1.00
CA TYR A 222 -17.73 -4.85 -2.15
C TYR A 222 -18.70 -3.69 -1.86
N THR A 223 -19.26 -3.65 -0.65
CA THR A 223 -20.09 -2.54 -0.16
C THR A 223 -19.27 -1.26 -0.02
N LEU A 224 -18.05 -1.33 0.52
CA LEU A 224 -17.15 -0.17 0.61
C LEU A 224 -16.81 0.39 -0.77
N PHE A 225 -16.55 -0.48 -1.76
CA PHE A 225 -16.33 -0.03 -3.14
C PHE A 225 -17.59 0.58 -3.77
N HIS A 226 -18.78 0.07 -3.45
CA HIS A 226 -20.03 0.67 -3.88
C HIS A 226 -20.20 2.09 -3.29
N LEU A 227 -19.93 2.27 -2.00
CA LEU A 227 -19.97 3.58 -1.35
C LEU A 227 -18.92 4.53 -1.92
N ALA A 228 -17.69 4.04 -2.14
CA ALA A 228 -16.63 4.83 -2.76
C ALA A 228 -17.03 5.32 -4.17
N HIS A 229 -17.67 4.46 -4.97
CA HIS A 229 -18.14 4.81 -6.30
C HIS A 229 -19.30 5.82 -6.30
N THR A 230 -20.25 5.68 -5.37
CA THR A 230 -21.49 6.47 -5.36
C THR A 230 -21.40 7.78 -4.60
N THR A 231 -20.52 7.87 -3.59
CA THR A 231 -20.43 9.01 -2.68
C THR A 231 -19.04 9.65 -2.62
N GLY A 232 -18.02 9.02 -3.20
CA GLY A 232 -16.62 9.44 -3.02
C GLY A 232 -16.02 9.05 -1.67
N SER A 233 -16.68 8.17 -0.89
CA SER A 233 -16.13 7.62 0.35
C SER A 233 -14.86 6.80 0.09
N THR A 234 -14.16 6.41 1.16
CA THR A 234 -12.88 5.68 1.09
C THR A 234 -13.02 4.25 1.59
N VAL A 235 -12.32 3.31 0.95
CA VAL A 235 -12.30 1.90 1.36
C VAL A 235 -11.30 1.69 2.50
N MET A 236 -10.09 2.19 2.35
CA MET A 236 -9.09 2.24 3.41
C MET A 236 -9.07 3.66 4.00
N ARG A 237 -9.05 3.79 5.33
CA ARG A 237 -9.21 5.07 6.03
C ARG A 237 -8.16 5.25 7.12
N ALA A 238 -7.68 6.48 7.29
CA ALA A 238 -6.92 6.85 8.47
C ALA A 238 -7.85 6.92 9.69
N LEU A 239 -7.33 6.63 10.88
CA LEU A 239 -8.12 6.72 12.11
C LEU A 239 -8.65 8.14 12.33
N ALA A 240 -7.83 9.15 12.05
CA ALA A 240 -8.19 10.56 12.19
C ALA A 240 -9.36 11.01 11.29
N TRP A 241 -9.70 10.26 10.23
CA TRP A 241 -10.84 10.59 9.36
C TRP A 241 -12.17 10.11 9.93
N GLU A 242 -12.12 9.18 10.89
CA GLU A 242 -13.29 8.58 11.51
C GLU A 242 -13.49 9.06 12.95
N PHE A 243 -12.38 9.39 13.63
CA PHE A 243 -12.38 9.77 15.03
C PHE A 243 -11.74 11.17 15.18
N PRO A 244 -12.49 12.18 15.67
CA PRO A 244 -12.01 13.57 15.76
C PRO A 244 -11.11 13.79 17.00
N ASP A 245 -10.13 12.92 17.21
CA ASP A 245 -9.11 13.03 18.25
C ASP A 245 -7.78 13.49 17.62
N PRO A 246 -7.26 14.68 17.98
CA PRO A 246 -5.97 15.18 17.48
C PRO A 246 -4.80 14.21 17.68
N ALA A 247 -4.82 13.36 18.72
CA ALA A 247 -3.76 12.39 18.98
C ALA A 247 -3.66 11.30 17.89
N LEU A 248 -4.72 11.12 17.08
CA LEU A 248 -4.76 10.13 16.00
C LEU A 248 -4.24 10.67 14.67
N ALA A 249 -3.97 11.99 14.58
CA ALA A 249 -3.53 12.63 13.34
C ALA A 249 -2.17 12.11 12.83
N SER A 250 -1.27 11.73 13.75
CA SER A 250 0.05 11.19 13.42
C SER A 250 0.09 9.66 13.31
N VAL A 251 -1.07 8.99 13.37
CA VAL A 251 -1.13 7.52 13.33
C VAL A 251 -1.15 7.03 11.89
N ASP A 252 -0.04 6.45 11.45
CA ASP A 252 0.20 5.94 10.09
C ASP A 252 0.56 4.43 10.05
N THR A 253 0.68 3.78 11.22
CA THR A 253 1.05 2.36 11.35
C THR A 253 -0.12 1.39 11.40
N ARG A 254 -1.34 1.90 11.34
CA ARG A 254 -2.60 1.13 11.40
C ARG A 254 -3.67 1.89 10.63
N PHE A 255 -4.70 1.19 10.20
CA PHE A 255 -5.73 1.76 9.35
C PHE A 255 -7.08 1.11 9.59
N LEU A 256 -8.11 1.76 9.08
CA LEU A 256 -9.45 1.21 9.03
C LEU A 256 -9.79 0.68 7.63
N LEU A 257 -10.55 -0.40 7.57
CA LEU A 257 -11.34 -0.77 6.40
C LEU A 257 -12.77 -0.32 6.62
N GLY A 258 -13.19 0.68 5.84
CA GLY A 258 -14.39 1.44 6.10
C GLY A 258 -14.42 1.96 7.55
N PRO A 259 -15.60 2.22 8.12
CA PRO A 259 -15.72 2.73 9.49
C PRO A 259 -15.61 1.63 10.57
N SER A 260 -15.58 0.34 10.18
CA SER A 260 -15.92 -0.78 11.07
C SER A 260 -14.75 -1.68 11.48
N LEU A 261 -13.72 -1.85 10.66
CA LEU A 261 -12.61 -2.76 10.95
C LEU A 261 -11.30 -2.00 11.10
N MET A 262 -10.58 -2.23 12.18
CA MET A 262 -9.24 -1.69 12.41
C MET A 262 -8.20 -2.80 12.28
N VAL A 263 -7.17 -2.55 11.48
CA VAL A 263 -6.06 -3.48 11.25
C VAL A 263 -4.80 -2.91 11.90
N VAL A 264 -4.18 -3.65 12.81
CA VAL A 264 -3.00 -3.22 13.59
C VAL A 264 -1.83 -4.15 13.30
N PRO A 265 -1.11 -3.95 12.18
CA PRO A 265 0.01 -4.80 11.79
C PRO A 265 1.26 -4.56 12.64
N VAL A 266 2.15 -5.55 12.67
CA VAL A 266 3.49 -5.44 13.28
C VAL A 266 4.43 -4.74 12.28
N PRO A 267 4.97 -3.55 12.59
CA PRO A 267 5.78 -2.77 11.63
C PRO A 267 7.28 -3.09 11.67
N GLU A 268 7.74 -3.92 12.61
CA GLU A 268 9.17 -4.10 12.95
C GLU A 268 9.57 -5.59 12.95
N PRO A 269 10.85 -5.92 12.70
CA PRO A 269 11.36 -7.28 12.74
C PRO A 269 11.54 -7.81 14.17
N LEU A 270 11.51 -9.13 14.32
CA LEU A 270 11.84 -9.88 15.53
C LEU A 270 10.98 -9.55 16.76
N VAL A 271 9.74 -9.10 16.54
CA VAL A 271 8.78 -8.80 17.62
C VAL A 271 7.50 -9.62 17.48
N ASP A 272 6.91 -9.94 18.61
CA ASP A 272 5.69 -10.75 18.77
C ASP A 272 4.53 -9.96 19.38
N SER A 273 4.64 -8.63 19.41
CA SER A 273 3.62 -7.71 19.91
C SER A 273 3.65 -6.38 19.15
N VAL A 274 2.58 -5.62 19.26
CA VAL A 274 2.45 -4.28 18.65
C VAL A 274 1.75 -3.31 19.61
N LYS A 275 2.12 -2.03 19.55
CA LYS A 275 1.41 -0.96 20.28
C LYS A 275 0.28 -0.40 19.42
N GLY A 276 -0.95 -0.54 19.91
CA GLY A 276 -2.16 0.03 19.30
C GLY A 276 -2.79 1.09 20.20
N VAL A 277 -3.19 2.22 19.61
CA VAL A 277 -4.06 3.22 20.24
C VAL A 277 -5.48 2.96 19.76
N PHE A 278 -6.40 2.86 20.70
CA PHE A 278 -7.81 2.64 20.44
C PHE A 278 -8.59 3.93 20.74
N PRO A 279 -9.50 4.36 19.86
CA PRO A 279 -10.31 5.56 20.08
C PRO A 279 -11.42 5.37 21.12
N GLY A 280 -11.61 4.15 21.63
CA GLY A 280 -12.63 3.83 22.63
C GLY A 280 -12.30 2.54 23.39
N VAL A 281 -13.12 2.24 24.39
CA VAL A 281 -13.02 1.01 25.20
C VAL A 281 -13.65 -0.15 24.42
N GLY A 282 -12.89 -1.22 24.22
CA GLY A 282 -13.37 -2.44 23.54
C GLY A 282 -13.55 -3.60 24.53
N GLN A 283 -14.41 -4.56 24.20
CA GLN A 283 -14.53 -5.81 24.99
C GLN A 283 -13.40 -6.81 24.69
N ALA A 284 -12.78 -6.72 23.51
CA ALA A 284 -11.75 -7.65 23.05
C ALA A 284 -10.34 -7.31 23.56
N VAL A 285 -10.10 -6.05 23.93
CA VAL A 285 -8.82 -5.57 24.46
C VAL A 285 -9.14 -4.58 25.58
N ASP A 286 -8.57 -4.80 26.76
CA ASP A 286 -8.59 -3.84 27.86
C ASP A 286 -7.66 -2.66 27.51
N ALA A 287 -8.15 -1.79 26.63
CA ALA A 287 -7.46 -0.60 26.16
C ALA A 287 -8.17 0.64 26.69
N GLN A 288 -7.41 1.53 27.31
CA GLN A 288 -7.90 2.87 27.64
C GLN A 288 -7.93 3.74 26.38
N PRO A 289 -8.97 4.56 26.16
CA PRO A 289 -9.05 5.42 24.98
C PRO A 289 -7.83 6.33 24.88
N GLY A 290 -7.23 6.41 23.69
CA GLY A 290 -6.05 7.26 23.44
C GLY A 290 -4.73 6.72 23.99
N VAL A 291 -4.72 5.59 24.71
CA VAL A 291 -3.51 5.02 25.31
C VAL A 291 -2.91 3.94 24.42
N ASN A 292 -1.60 3.98 24.25
CA ASN A 292 -0.85 2.90 23.60
C ASN A 292 -0.95 1.62 24.43
N THR A 293 -1.68 0.65 23.90
CA THR A 293 -1.89 -0.66 24.50
C THR A 293 -1.07 -1.71 23.75
N THR A 294 -0.30 -2.52 24.47
CA THR A 294 0.47 -3.62 23.87
C THR A 294 -0.44 -4.80 23.58
N ILE A 295 -0.45 -5.25 22.33
CA ILE A 295 -1.28 -6.33 21.82
C ILE A 295 -0.37 -7.47 21.41
N ALA A 296 -0.71 -8.70 21.80
CA ALA A 296 -0.01 -9.90 21.33
C ALA A 296 -0.21 -10.06 19.81
N ALA A 297 0.89 -10.17 19.08
CA ALA A 297 0.93 -10.32 17.64
C ALA A 297 2.04 -11.32 17.23
N PRO A 298 1.99 -12.58 17.71
CA PRO A 298 3.00 -13.58 17.36
C PRO A 298 3.05 -13.80 15.84
N LEU A 299 4.18 -14.30 15.33
CA LEU A 299 4.31 -14.62 13.92
C LEU A 299 3.18 -15.56 13.47
N GLY A 300 2.50 -15.26 12.36
CA GLY A 300 1.31 -16.01 11.95
C GLY A 300 -0.02 -15.47 12.50
N HIS A 301 0.00 -14.41 13.32
CA HIS A 301 -1.17 -13.64 13.74
C HIS A 301 -1.04 -12.14 13.42
N ILE A 302 -2.13 -11.55 12.92
CA ILE A 302 -2.28 -10.10 12.73
C ILE A 302 -3.50 -9.63 13.53
N PRO A 303 -3.34 -8.67 14.44
CA PRO A 303 -4.46 -8.10 15.18
C PRO A 303 -5.43 -7.33 14.26
N VAL A 304 -6.70 -7.72 14.32
CA VAL A 304 -7.81 -7.09 13.60
C VAL A 304 -8.97 -6.93 14.57
N PHE A 305 -9.53 -5.73 14.66
CA PHE A 305 -10.56 -5.39 15.63
C PHE A 305 -11.78 -4.83 14.92
N MET A 306 -12.96 -5.25 15.37
CA MET A 306 -14.22 -4.66 14.91
C MET A 306 -14.66 -3.59 15.90
N ARG A 307 -15.02 -2.41 15.39
CA ARG A 307 -15.63 -1.34 16.17
C ARG A 307 -17.01 -1.78 16.65
N GLY A 308 -17.42 -1.40 17.87
CA GLY A 308 -18.80 -1.54 18.33
C GLY A 308 -19.76 -0.58 17.61
N GLY A 309 -20.95 -1.06 17.28
CA GLY A 309 -21.99 -0.39 16.51
C GLY A 309 -22.26 -1.07 15.16
N PRO A 310 -21.27 -1.26 14.27
CA PRO A 310 -21.53 -1.86 12.95
C PRO A 310 -22.02 -3.33 12.98
N ILE A 311 -22.87 -3.68 12.01
CA ILE A 311 -23.22 -5.06 11.63
C ILE A 311 -22.48 -5.38 10.33
N MET A 312 -21.68 -6.43 10.33
CA MET A 312 -20.87 -6.81 9.18
C MET A 312 -21.49 -7.97 8.40
N PRO A 313 -21.80 -7.78 7.10
CA PRO A 313 -22.16 -8.88 6.24
C PRO A 313 -20.92 -9.72 5.87
N MET A 314 -21.03 -11.03 6.08
CA MET A 314 -19.98 -12.00 5.84
C MET A 314 -20.50 -13.19 5.04
N GLN A 315 -19.58 -13.91 4.39
CA GLN A 315 -19.84 -15.21 3.77
C GLN A 315 -18.76 -16.20 4.20
N GLU A 316 -19.02 -17.50 4.12
CA GLU A 316 -17.95 -18.47 4.39
C GLU A 316 -16.86 -18.40 3.29
N PRO A 317 -15.58 -18.40 3.65
CA PRO A 317 -14.48 -18.40 2.69
C PRO A 317 -14.50 -19.62 1.77
N ALA A 318 -14.12 -19.42 0.51
CA ALA A 318 -13.92 -20.48 -0.47
C ALA A 318 -12.67 -20.19 -1.32
N LEU A 319 -12.26 -21.14 -2.15
CA LEU A 319 -11.06 -21.01 -2.99
C LEU A 319 -11.16 -19.91 -4.07
N THR A 320 -12.37 -19.50 -4.43
CA THR A 320 -12.60 -18.44 -5.42
C THR A 320 -13.76 -17.56 -4.99
N THR A 321 -13.79 -16.32 -5.46
CA THR A 321 -14.90 -15.39 -5.19
C THR A 321 -16.23 -15.91 -5.75
N GLN A 322 -16.21 -16.65 -6.87
CA GLN A 322 -17.41 -17.28 -7.44
C GLN A 322 -17.98 -18.36 -6.53
N ALA A 323 -17.12 -19.18 -5.91
CA ALA A 323 -17.53 -20.16 -4.93
C ALA A 323 -17.98 -19.51 -3.62
N ALA A 324 -17.24 -18.51 -3.13
CA ALA A 324 -17.55 -17.78 -1.90
C ALA A 324 -18.94 -17.13 -1.96
N ARG A 325 -19.34 -16.58 -3.12
CA ARG A 325 -20.67 -16.00 -3.31
C ARG A 325 -21.83 -16.99 -3.16
N LYS A 326 -21.56 -18.29 -3.22
CA LYS A 326 -22.56 -19.36 -3.07
C LYS A 326 -22.61 -19.95 -1.66
N THR A 327 -21.71 -19.53 -0.77
CA THR A 327 -21.71 -20.00 0.61
C THR A 327 -22.75 -19.24 1.45
N PRO A 328 -23.16 -19.79 2.60
CA PRO A 328 -24.10 -19.14 3.50
C PRO A 328 -23.65 -17.74 3.93
N TRP A 329 -24.63 -16.87 4.14
CA TRP A 329 -24.42 -15.56 4.73
C TRP A 329 -24.34 -15.65 6.24
N ALA A 330 -23.47 -14.83 6.84
CA ALA A 330 -23.41 -14.57 8.26
C ALA A 330 -23.45 -13.07 8.52
N LEU A 331 -24.00 -12.68 9.67
CA LEU A 331 -23.96 -11.31 10.17
C LEU A 331 -23.21 -11.29 11.48
N LEU A 332 -22.14 -10.49 11.55
CA LEU A 332 -21.43 -10.22 12.79
C LEU A 332 -21.92 -8.87 13.34
N ALA A 333 -22.75 -8.90 14.37
CA ALA A 333 -23.24 -7.71 15.06
C ALA A 333 -22.32 -7.39 16.25
N ALA A 334 -21.47 -6.37 16.12
CA ALA A 334 -20.68 -5.88 17.24
C ALA A 334 -21.49 -4.81 17.97
N LEU A 335 -22.07 -5.12 19.13
CA LEU A 335 -22.84 -4.12 19.89
C LEU A 335 -21.94 -2.98 20.37
N ASP A 336 -22.45 -1.76 20.36
CA ASP A 336 -21.79 -0.62 21.00
C ASP A 336 -22.01 -0.61 22.53
N LYS A 337 -21.47 0.42 23.21
CA LYS A 337 -21.61 0.58 24.66
C LYS A 337 -23.06 0.71 25.15
N ASN A 338 -24.00 1.04 24.25
CA ASN A 338 -25.42 1.17 24.54
C ASN A 338 -26.20 -0.11 24.19
N GLY A 339 -25.53 -1.17 23.74
CA GLY A 339 -26.17 -2.41 23.31
C GLY A 339 -26.85 -2.33 21.95
N THR A 340 -26.47 -1.36 21.10
CA THR A 340 -27.08 -1.13 19.79
C THR A 340 -26.13 -1.50 18.64
N ALA A 341 -26.70 -1.85 17.49
CA ALA A 341 -25.93 -2.06 16.26
C ALA A 341 -26.70 -1.63 14.99
N TYR A 342 -25.96 -1.26 13.93
CA TYR A 342 -26.47 -0.78 12.64
C TYR A 342 -25.62 -1.31 11.48
N GLY A 343 -26.20 -1.53 10.30
CA GLY A 343 -25.47 -1.94 9.09
C GLY A 343 -26.35 -1.99 7.87
#